data_AF-A0A1B6EX74-F1
#
_entry.id   AF-A0A1B6EX74-F1
#
_cell.length_a   1.000
_cell.length_b   1.000
_cell.length_c   1.000
_cell.angle_alpha   90.00
_cell.angle_beta   90.00
_cell.angle_gamma   90.00
#
_symmetry.space_group_name_H-M   'P 1'
#
loop_
_entity.id
_entity.type
_entity.pdbx_description
1 polymer ?
#
loop_
_entity_poly.entity_id
_entity_poly.type
_entity_poly.pdbx_seq_one_letter_code
_entity_poly.pdbx_strand_id
1 'polypeptide(L)'
;LITYIFLLGAISSSLAIKPAAPKHWVWKPNTQYVYKYNATIKTGKEPLQEAAFESHLTANLNIVPYSDDYLYFWFDSVHSDDIAVAALENSSFFVKYNDNNTISGIFVHPEELTYITNIKKSIASVWQISYDSRYSYDMAEFGIYGPENVQYTVVDEPDTVFIHKHQKNLIDRSYAYNYGFVNHKFIYMPEFIYEQPLSCDSSKYYEFHKEKQHFDKVVSTGGIYFYPFKAKSFTMFVHVTQIFNLTKELQHQKYSHPNIGQYRFIPNLQYSYEAFEQSEKIVEPKTFEILKSHLSHSVKYFGQNHIDGKFDSTSNIFTNFEIILNLLKQFSTKNIQDFYNSLESDSGFESEFKLFQKLVPFVGTESSAIFIRDTVKGVQVKENVAIEWLDCFVQYLQHPNTALVEELADFLNWKNTVSHKVYKSALLSFATLLNRVHGHFQYFTPTGEDHTPYVYEQSSDYSTVDFHVHLSQLDKYIKHFFDLLKNSNVYEDQLLYIHCFKNIGVQKAIEYIEPIIKGELDYIPYLDRHIRLQA
;
A
#
# COMPACT_ATOMS: atom_id res chain seq x y z
N LEU A 1 -10.00 -34.07 -45.21
CA LEU A 1 -9.63 -34.90 -44.03
C LEU A 1 -8.99 -34.05 -42.92
N ILE A 2 -7.96 -33.26 -43.21
CA ILE A 2 -7.28 -32.39 -42.22
C ILE A 2 -8.20 -31.27 -41.68
N THR A 3 -9.08 -30.72 -42.51
CA THR A 3 -10.09 -29.72 -42.08
C THR A 3 -11.21 -30.32 -41.23
N TYR A 4 -11.46 -31.63 -41.32
CA TYR A 4 -12.46 -32.34 -40.50
C TYR A 4 -11.90 -32.70 -39.11
N ILE A 5 -10.58 -32.86 -38.99
CA ILE A 5 -9.87 -33.09 -37.72
C ILE A 5 -9.83 -31.81 -36.88
N PHE A 6 -9.68 -30.63 -37.50
CA PHE A 6 -9.72 -29.35 -36.78
C PHE A 6 -11.13 -28.99 -36.25
N LEU A 7 -12.18 -29.32 -36.99
CA LEU A 7 -13.56 -29.09 -36.54
C LEU A 7 -14.00 -30.05 -35.42
N LEU A 8 -13.53 -31.31 -35.44
CA LEU A 8 -13.76 -32.24 -34.32
C LEU A 8 -12.92 -31.90 -33.08
N GLY A 9 -11.70 -31.36 -33.27
CA GLY A 9 -10.88 -30.82 -32.18
C GLY A 9 -11.53 -29.62 -31.48
N ALA A 10 -12.07 -28.67 -32.25
CA ALA A 10 -12.73 -27.48 -31.72
C ALA A 10 -14.08 -27.76 -31.02
N ILE A 11 -14.83 -28.78 -31.48
CA ILE A 11 -16.09 -29.20 -30.84
C ILE A 11 -15.82 -30.06 -29.58
N SER A 12 -14.66 -30.73 -29.48
CA SER A 12 -14.27 -31.48 -28.28
C SER A 12 -13.79 -30.57 -27.12
N SER A 13 -13.25 -29.39 -27.41
CA SER A 13 -12.82 -28.42 -26.39
C SER A 13 -13.94 -27.57 -25.79
N SER A 14 -15.10 -27.48 -26.45
CA SER A 14 -16.26 -26.71 -25.96
C SER A 14 -17.35 -27.57 -25.29
N LEU A 15 -17.13 -28.88 -25.19
CA LEU A 15 -18.02 -29.85 -24.54
C LEU A 15 -17.27 -30.71 -23.50
N ALA A 16 -16.10 -30.26 -23.06
CA ALA A 16 -15.64 -30.60 -21.73
C ALA A 16 -16.62 -29.94 -20.75
N ILE A 17 -17.68 -30.68 -20.39
CA ILE A 17 -18.26 -30.59 -19.06
C ILE A 17 -17.03 -30.68 -18.16
N LYS A 18 -16.50 -29.55 -17.69
CA LYS A 18 -15.58 -29.56 -16.55
C LYS A 18 -16.37 -30.35 -15.52
N PRO A 19 -15.97 -31.57 -15.16
CA PRO A 19 -16.63 -32.23 -14.04
C PRO A 19 -16.55 -31.19 -12.91
N ALA A 20 -17.70 -30.81 -12.37
CA ALA A 20 -17.74 -29.91 -11.23
C ALA A 20 -16.69 -30.43 -10.25
N ALA A 21 -15.66 -29.62 -9.98
CA ALA A 21 -14.61 -30.02 -9.05
C ALA A 21 -15.35 -30.45 -7.78
N PRO A 22 -15.24 -31.72 -7.35
CA PRO A 22 -16.01 -32.15 -6.20
C PRO A 22 -15.70 -31.22 -5.02
N LYS A 23 -16.72 -30.85 -4.25
CA LYS A 23 -16.54 -30.21 -2.94
C LYS A 23 -15.83 -31.23 -2.04
N HIS A 24 -14.51 -31.30 -2.13
CA HIS A 24 -13.73 -32.41 -1.56
C HIS A 24 -13.61 -32.35 -0.03
N TRP A 25 -13.77 -31.17 0.55
CA TRP A 25 -13.76 -30.98 2.00
C TRP A 25 -15.20 -30.90 2.52
N VAL A 26 -15.80 -32.06 2.74
CA VAL A 26 -17.14 -32.15 3.32
C VAL A 26 -17.02 -32.03 4.83
N TRP A 27 -17.28 -30.83 5.34
CA TRP A 27 -17.46 -30.62 6.78
C TRP A 27 -18.71 -31.37 7.24
N LYS A 28 -18.62 -32.10 8.35
CA LYS A 28 -19.77 -32.83 8.88
C LYS A 28 -20.88 -31.86 9.26
N PRO A 29 -22.12 -32.04 8.79
CA PRO A 29 -23.24 -31.19 9.18
C PRO A 29 -23.42 -31.15 10.70
N ASN A 30 -23.84 -30.00 11.24
CA ASN A 30 -24.07 -29.78 12.67
C ASN A 30 -22.88 -30.10 13.58
N THR A 31 -21.66 -30.12 13.05
CA THR A 31 -20.45 -30.41 13.81
C THR A 31 -19.66 -29.13 14.04
N GLN A 32 -19.33 -28.85 15.30
CA GLN A 32 -18.46 -27.75 15.69
C GLN A 32 -17.04 -28.25 15.88
N TYR A 33 -16.10 -27.62 15.18
CA TYR A 33 -14.68 -27.86 15.31
C TYR A 33 -14.05 -26.71 16.08
N VAL A 34 -13.38 -27.03 17.19
CA VAL A 34 -12.73 -26.04 18.07
C VAL A 34 -11.23 -26.17 17.91
N TYR A 35 -10.61 -25.16 17.30
CA TYR A 35 -9.17 -25.09 17.10
C TYR A 35 -8.53 -24.17 18.14
N LYS A 36 -7.43 -24.62 18.76
CA LYS A 36 -6.54 -23.70 19.46
C LYS A 36 -5.76 -22.92 18.41
N TYR A 37 -6.06 -21.63 18.31
CA TYR A 37 -5.40 -20.69 17.40
C TYR A 37 -4.28 -19.97 18.14
N ASN A 38 -3.10 -19.95 17.54
CA ASN A 38 -1.95 -19.17 17.99
C ASN A 38 -1.34 -18.44 16.80
N ALA A 39 -1.27 -17.12 16.87
CA ALA A 39 -0.54 -16.29 15.93
C ALA A 39 0.60 -15.57 16.64
N THR A 40 1.75 -15.51 16.01
CA THR A 40 2.93 -14.82 16.52
C THR A 40 3.55 -13.98 15.41
N ILE A 41 3.91 -12.75 15.74
CA ILE A 41 4.73 -11.87 14.91
C ILE A 41 6.06 -11.62 15.60
N LYS A 42 7.15 -11.72 14.84
CA LYS A 42 8.52 -11.50 15.30
C LYS A 42 9.20 -10.53 14.37
N THR A 43 9.92 -9.56 14.94
CA THR A 43 10.80 -8.68 14.17
C THR A 43 12.20 -8.72 14.74
N GLY A 44 13.21 -8.60 13.89
CA GLY A 44 14.58 -8.71 14.35
C GLY A 44 15.61 -8.46 13.25
N LYS A 45 16.86 -8.78 13.56
CA LYS A 45 18.00 -8.66 12.64
C LYS A 45 18.89 -9.88 12.68
N GLU A 46 19.38 -10.30 11.52
CA GLU A 46 20.42 -11.31 11.36
C GLU A 46 21.78 -10.63 11.14
N PRO A 47 22.91 -11.24 11.59
CA PRO A 47 23.06 -12.61 12.09
C PRO A 47 22.85 -12.78 13.61
N LEU A 48 22.49 -11.71 14.33
CA LEU A 48 22.41 -11.74 15.80
C LEU A 48 21.27 -12.65 16.34
N GLN A 49 20.34 -13.12 15.50
CA GLN A 49 19.19 -13.99 15.84
C GLN A 49 18.33 -13.54 17.04
N GLU A 50 18.51 -12.31 17.51
CA GLU A 50 17.70 -11.73 18.57
C GLU A 50 16.46 -11.07 17.96
N ALA A 51 15.28 -11.56 18.36
CA ALA A 51 14.03 -10.86 18.10
C ALA A 51 14.03 -9.55 18.92
N ALA A 52 13.93 -8.42 18.23
CA ALA A 52 13.81 -7.11 18.87
C ALA A 52 12.39 -6.88 19.42
N PHE A 53 11.39 -7.54 18.82
CA PHE A 53 10.01 -7.50 19.25
C PHE A 53 9.32 -8.81 18.88
N GLU A 54 8.50 -9.32 19.79
CA GLU A 54 7.66 -10.48 19.61
C GLU A 54 6.29 -10.18 20.23
N SER A 55 5.20 -10.52 19.53
CA SER A 55 3.84 -10.38 20.04
C SER A 55 3.02 -11.61 19.69
N HIS A 56 2.15 -11.98 20.62
CA HIS A 56 1.35 -13.19 20.57
C HIS A 56 -0.14 -12.89 20.62
N LEU A 57 -0.89 -13.67 19.84
CA LEU A 57 -2.33 -13.77 19.89
C LEU A 57 -2.69 -15.24 20.05
N THR A 58 -3.40 -15.58 21.12
CA THR A 58 -3.97 -16.92 21.28
C THR A 58 -5.48 -16.83 21.42
N ALA A 59 -6.21 -17.75 20.80
CA ALA A 59 -7.66 -17.83 20.91
C ALA A 59 -8.10 -19.27 20.73
N ASN A 60 -9.37 -19.54 21.01
CA ASN A 60 -10.05 -20.68 20.46
C ASN A 60 -10.84 -20.18 19.23
N LEU A 61 -10.61 -20.80 18.08
CA LEU A 61 -11.34 -20.54 16.85
C LEU A 61 -12.34 -21.67 16.63
N ASN A 62 -13.61 -21.32 16.58
CA ASN A 62 -14.68 -22.28 16.34
C ASN A 62 -15.13 -22.19 14.90
N ILE A 63 -15.38 -23.34 14.28
CA ILE A 63 -15.81 -23.45 12.89
C ILE A 63 -17.00 -24.40 12.84
N VAL A 64 -18.09 -23.98 12.19
CA VAL A 64 -19.27 -24.82 11.93
C VAL A 64 -19.72 -24.61 10.48
N PRO A 65 -20.03 -25.67 9.73
CA PRO A 65 -20.71 -25.53 8.44
C PRO A 65 -22.12 -24.96 8.61
N TYR A 66 -22.39 -23.85 7.91
CA TYR A 66 -23.69 -23.16 7.91
C TYR A 66 -24.59 -23.67 6.78
N SER A 67 -24.02 -23.83 5.59
CA SER A 67 -24.62 -24.47 4.41
C SER A 67 -23.51 -24.89 3.44
N ASP A 68 -23.87 -25.47 2.30
CA ASP A 68 -22.89 -26.06 1.36
C ASP A 68 -21.82 -25.08 0.86
N ASP A 69 -22.07 -23.76 0.91
CA ASP A 69 -21.16 -22.72 0.44
C ASP A 69 -20.62 -21.83 1.56
N TYR A 70 -21.04 -22.06 2.81
CA TYR A 70 -20.78 -21.13 3.91
C TYR A 70 -20.26 -21.84 5.15
N LEU A 71 -19.15 -21.31 5.67
CA LEU A 71 -18.62 -21.67 6.98
C LEU A 71 -18.81 -20.49 7.94
N TYR A 72 -19.23 -20.78 9.16
CA TYR A 72 -19.37 -19.81 10.23
C TYR A 72 -18.22 -19.94 11.23
N PHE A 73 -17.58 -18.82 11.54
CA PHE A 73 -16.41 -18.72 12.41
C PHE A 73 -16.69 -17.77 13.57
N TRP A 74 -16.18 -18.10 14.77
CA TRP A 74 -16.13 -17.16 15.89
C TRP A 74 -14.99 -17.47 16.85
N PHE A 75 -14.56 -16.44 17.59
CA PHE A 75 -13.48 -16.53 18.57
C PHE A 75 -14.03 -16.57 20.00
N ASP A 76 -13.39 -17.37 20.84
CA ASP A 76 -13.54 -17.34 22.31
C ASP A 76 -12.17 -17.41 22.98
N SER A 77 -12.09 -16.96 24.24
CA SER A 77 -10.88 -17.08 25.04
C SER A 77 -9.65 -16.42 24.39
N VAL A 78 -9.84 -15.24 23.79
CA VAL A 78 -8.80 -14.43 23.16
C VAL A 78 -7.87 -13.83 24.21
N HIS A 79 -6.58 -14.06 24.06
CA HIS A 79 -5.51 -13.46 24.83
C HIS A 79 -4.50 -12.85 23.87
N SER A 80 -4.19 -11.58 24.05
CA SER A 80 -3.27 -10.82 23.19
C SER A 80 -2.43 -9.88 24.04
N ASP A 81 -1.18 -9.65 23.63
CA ASP A 81 -0.33 -8.61 24.23
C ASP A 81 -0.84 -7.19 23.87
N ASP A 82 -1.63 -7.08 22.80
CA ASP A 82 -2.22 -5.82 22.30
C ASP A 82 -3.71 -5.72 22.65
N ILE A 83 -4.07 -4.65 23.38
CA ILE A 83 -5.44 -4.32 23.83
C ILE A 83 -6.38 -4.10 22.65
N ALA A 84 -5.92 -3.58 21.51
CA ALA A 84 -6.76 -3.34 20.34
C ALA A 84 -7.32 -4.63 19.75
N VAL A 85 -6.62 -5.76 19.98
CA VAL A 85 -6.98 -7.10 19.50
C VAL A 85 -8.00 -7.78 20.42
N ALA A 86 -8.27 -7.24 21.61
CA ALA A 86 -9.34 -7.71 22.48
C ALA A 86 -10.73 -7.61 21.84
N ALA A 87 -10.90 -6.72 20.85
CA ALA A 87 -12.12 -6.61 20.04
C ALA A 87 -12.42 -7.88 19.20
N LEU A 88 -11.47 -8.82 19.09
CA LEU A 88 -11.74 -10.13 18.50
C LEU A 88 -12.59 -11.03 19.39
N GLU A 89 -12.60 -10.83 20.72
CA GLU A 89 -13.35 -11.67 21.64
C GLU A 89 -14.84 -11.65 21.30
N ASN A 90 -15.45 -12.83 21.14
CA ASN A 90 -16.83 -13.01 20.67
C ASN A 90 -17.14 -12.42 19.29
N SER A 91 -16.13 -11.96 18.53
CA SER A 91 -16.34 -11.55 17.15
C SER A 91 -16.59 -12.79 16.28
N SER A 92 -17.46 -12.65 15.29
CA SER A 92 -17.83 -13.74 14.38
C SER A 92 -17.89 -13.28 12.93
N PHE A 93 -17.79 -14.23 12.01
CA PHE A 93 -17.86 -13.95 10.57
C PHE A 93 -18.24 -15.20 9.78
N PHE A 94 -18.70 -14.99 8.55
CA PHE A 94 -18.93 -16.08 7.60
C PHE A 94 -17.91 -16.01 6.48
N VAL A 95 -17.51 -17.18 5.98
CA VAL A 95 -16.68 -17.32 4.78
C VAL A 95 -17.55 -17.96 3.70
N LYS A 96 -17.59 -17.31 2.53
CA LYS A 96 -18.33 -17.80 1.37
C LYS A 96 -17.39 -18.45 0.36
N TYR A 97 -17.63 -19.71 0.08
CA TYR A 97 -16.90 -20.48 -0.92
C TYR A 97 -17.63 -20.45 -2.27
N ASN A 98 -16.85 -20.58 -3.33
CA ASN A 98 -17.30 -20.82 -4.69
C ASN A 98 -17.24 -22.33 -4.99
N ASP A 99 -17.79 -22.75 -6.13
CA ASP A 99 -17.87 -24.15 -6.55
C ASP A 99 -16.50 -24.88 -6.66
N ASN A 100 -15.40 -24.14 -6.74
CA ASN A 100 -14.02 -24.66 -6.82
C ASN A 100 -13.25 -24.62 -5.49
N ASN A 101 -13.94 -24.44 -4.36
CA ASN A 101 -13.37 -24.25 -3.01
C ASN A 101 -12.47 -23.00 -2.87
N THR A 102 -12.56 -22.05 -3.80
CA THR A 102 -12.01 -20.70 -3.59
C THR A 102 -12.99 -19.84 -2.81
N ILE A 103 -12.51 -18.80 -2.14
CA ILE A 103 -13.35 -17.90 -1.34
C ILE A 103 -13.72 -16.68 -2.20
N SER A 104 -15.00 -16.36 -2.28
CA SER A 104 -15.47 -15.11 -2.93
C SER A 104 -15.44 -13.91 -2.00
N GLY A 105 -15.49 -14.13 -0.69
CA GLY A 105 -15.42 -13.07 0.30
C GLY A 105 -15.86 -13.53 1.68
N ILE A 106 -16.01 -12.56 2.58
CA ILE A 106 -16.44 -12.78 3.96
C ILE A 106 -17.63 -11.89 4.32
N PHE A 107 -18.42 -12.32 5.30
CA PHE A 107 -19.47 -11.53 5.91
C PHE A 107 -19.05 -11.15 7.33
N VAL A 108 -19.01 -9.85 7.60
CA VAL A 108 -18.56 -9.27 8.88
C VAL A 108 -19.60 -8.32 9.46
N HIS A 109 -19.46 -7.91 10.72
CA HIS A 109 -20.40 -6.96 11.29
C HIS A 109 -20.27 -5.58 10.60
N PRO A 110 -21.37 -4.83 10.38
CA PRO A 110 -21.32 -3.57 9.64
C PRO A 110 -20.39 -2.51 10.22
N GLU A 111 -20.30 -2.43 11.56
CA GLU A 111 -19.50 -1.46 12.31
C GLU A 111 -18.11 -2.02 12.71
N GLU A 112 -17.67 -3.10 12.07
CA GLU A 112 -16.41 -3.74 12.40
C GLU A 112 -15.20 -2.96 11.89
N LEU A 113 -14.20 -2.79 12.76
CA LEU A 113 -12.97 -2.06 12.46
C LEU A 113 -12.18 -2.77 11.34
N THR A 114 -11.51 -1.98 10.50
CA THR A 114 -10.79 -2.49 9.30
C THR A 114 -9.69 -3.47 9.69
N TYR A 115 -8.90 -3.18 10.72
CA TYR A 115 -7.85 -4.10 11.17
C TYR A 115 -8.41 -5.45 11.66
N ILE A 116 -9.56 -5.47 12.35
CA ILE A 116 -10.23 -6.72 12.74
C ILE A 116 -10.71 -7.49 11.51
N THR A 117 -11.31 -6.78 10.56
CA THR A 117 -11.71 -7.34 9.27
C THR A 117 -10.51 -7.98 8.55
N ASN A 118 -9.33 -7.34 8.57
CA ASN A 118 -8.12 -7.88 7.95
C ASN A 118 -7.60 -9.14 8.66
N ILE A 119 -7.73 -9.25 9.99
CA ILE A 119 -7.41 -10.48 10.72
C ILE A 119 -8.33 -11.62 10.26
N LYS A 120 -9.64 -11.36 10.13
CA LYS A 120 -10.62 -12.34 9.64
C LYS A 120 -10.36 -12.75 8.20
N LYS A 121 -10.00 -11.81 7.32
CA LYS A 121 -9.57 -12.08 5.94
C LYS A 121 -8.32 -12.95 5.89
N SER A 122 -7.32 -12.68 6.75
CA SER A 122 -6.10 -13.49 6.85
C SER A 122 -6.42 -14.93 7.24
N ILE A 123 -7.26 -15.13 8.26
CA ILE A 123 -7.71 -16.46 8.68
C ILE A 123 -8.49 -17.15 7.56
N ALA A 124 -9.47 -16.47 6.94
CA ALA A 124 -10.19 -17.00 5.79
C ALA A 124 -9.24 -17.43 4.66
N SER A 125 -8.21 -16.64 4.36
CA SER A 125 -7.20 -16.96 3.34
C SER A 125 -6.36 -18.20 3.69
N VAL A 126 -6.13 -18.49 4.98
CA VAL A 126 -5.49 -19.75 5.41
C VAL A 126 -6.41 -20.94 5.17
N TRP A 127 -7.72 -20.78 5.40
CA TRP A 127 -8.73 -21.83 5.17
C TRP A 127 -9.15 -22.01 3.70
N GLN A 128 -8.60 -21.22 2.77
CA GLN A 128 -8.76 -21.44 1.33
C GLN A 128 -7.85 -22.57 0.85
N ILE A 129 -8.42 -23.76 0.66
CA ILE A 129 -7.72 -24.96 0.24
C ILE A 129 -8.45 -25.56 -0.97
N SER A 130 -7.85 -25.48 -2.14
CA SER A 130 -8.33 -26.24 -3.30
C SER A 130 -7.55 -27.55 -3.38
N TYR A 131 -8.23 -28.68 -3.19
CA TYR A 131 -7.62 -30.00 -3.32
C TYR A 131 -7.75 -30.53 -4.74
N ASP A 132 -6.63 -31.01 -5.28
CA ASP A 132 -6.58 -31.79 -6.49
C ASP A 132 -5.78 -33.07 -6.21
N SER A 133 -6.24 -34.19 -6.77
CA SER A 133 -5.56 -35.50 -6.70
C SER A 133 -4.14 -35.51 -7.28
N ARG A 134 -3.71 -34.45 -7.97
CA ARG A 134 -2.34 -34.28 -8.48
C ARG A 134 -1.35 -34.04 -7.34
N TYR A 135 -0.20 -34.72 -7.37
CA TYR A 135 0.88 -34.56 -6.39
C TYR A 135 1.46 -33.14 -6.31
N SER A 136 1.46 -32.38 -7.41
CA SER A 136 1.80 -30.96 -7.39
C SER A 136 1.14 -30.24 -8.56
N TYR A 137 0.65 -29.04 -8.31
CA TYR A 137 -0.03 -28.20 -9.30
C TYR A 137 0.00 -26.74 -8.92
N ASP A 138 -0.14 -25.88 -9.92
CA ASP A 138 -0.33 -24.45 -9.74
C ASP A 138 -1.81 -24.09 -9.90
N MET A 139 -2.25 -23.09 -9.15
CA MET A 139 -3.60 -22.55 -9.21
C MET A 139 -3.59 -21.04 -8.98
N ALA A 140 -4.44 -20.33 -9.72
CA ALA A 140 -4.74 -18.94 -9.43
C ALA A 140 -5.77 -18.85 -8.30
N GLU A 141 -5.45 -18.05 -7.29
CA GLU A 141 -6.26 -17.84 -6.11
C GLU A 141 -6.36 -16.36 -5.76
N PHE A 142 -7.37 -16.00 -4.97
CA PHE A 142 -7.49 -14.65 -4.42
C PHE A 142 -7.38 -14.73 -2.90
N GLY A 143 -6.27 -14.26 -2.35
CA GLY A 143 -5.95 -14.33 -0.93
C GLY A 143 -5.84 -12.96 -0.25
N ILE A 144 -5.26 -12.95 0.96
CA ILE A 144 -4.98 -11.71 1.70
C ILE A 144 -4.02 -10.77 0.98
N TYR A 145 -3.18 -11.31 0.10
CA TYR A 145 -2.22 -10.55 -0.71
C TYR A 145 -2.80 -10.08 -2.06
N GLY A 146 -4.09 -10.36 -2.33
CA GLY A 146 -4.74 -10.10 -3.61
C GLY A 146 -4.78 -11.35 -4.50
N PRO A 147 -4.91 -11.19 -5.83
CA PRO A 147 -4.78 -12.32 -6.75
C PRO A 147 -3.36 -12.88 -6.62
N GLU A 148 -3.19 -14.20 -6.68
CA GLU A 148 -1.90 -14.85 -6.52
C GLU A 148 -1.87 -16.20 -7.23
N ASN A 149 -0.68 -16.60 -7.69
CA ASN A 149 -0.44 -17.95 -8.14
C ASN A 149 0.14 -18.74 -6.97
N VAL A 150 -0.53 -19.82 -6.61
CA VAL A 150 -0.13 -20.70 -5.51
C VAL A 150 0.28 -22.05 -6.09
N GLN A 151 1.34 -22.62 -5.51
CA GLN A 151 1.77 -23.97 -5.78
C GLN A 151 1.32 -24.88 -4.65
N TYR A 152 0.62 -25.94 -5.00
CA TYR A 152 0.26 -27.02 -4.10
C TYR A 152 1.21 -28.20 -4.29
N THR A 153 1.53 -28.86 -3.18
CA THR A 153 2.14 -30.19 -3.14
C THR A 153 1.33 -31.04 -2.19
N VAL A 154 0.87 -32.19 -2.67
CA VAL A 154 -0.03 -33.08 -1.94
C VAL A 154 0.68 -34.42 -1.74
N VAL A 155 0.73 -34.87 -0.49
CA VAL A 155 1.18 -36.20 -0.11
C VAL A 155 -0.03 -36.96 0.43
N ASP A 156 -0.48 -37.94 -0.34
CA ASP A 156 -1.68 -38.73 -0.05
C ASP A 156 -1.29 -40.06 0.63
N GLU A 157 -1.42 -40.14 1.95
CA GLU A 157 -1.17 -41.35 2.75
C GLU A 157 -2.49 -42.10 3.06
N PRO A 158 -2.48 -43.37 3.53
CA PRO A 158 -3.70 -44.14 3.73
C PRO A 158 -4.79 -43.42 4.56
N ASP A 159 -4.40 -42.83 5.69
CA ASP A 159 -5.33 -42.23 6.67
C ASP A 159 -5.32 -40.70 6.65
N THR A 160 -4.23 -40.11 6.16
CA THR A 160 -3.95 -38.67 6.26
C THR A 160 -3.52 -38.10 4.90
N VAL A 161 -3.92 -36.87 4.61
CA VAL A 161 -3.42 -36.09 3.48
C VAL A 161 -2.62 -34.91 4.02
N PHE A 162 -1.37 -34.80 3.57
CA PHE A 162 -0.54 -33.63 3.85
C PHE A 162 -0.53 -32.71 2.65
N ILE A 163 -0.83 -31.43 2.87
CA ILE A 163 -0.87 -30.42 1.81
C ILE A 163 0.09 -29.31 2.17
N HIS A 164 1.00 -29.01 1.25
CA HIS A 164 1.87 -27.85 1.30
C HIS A 164 1.44 -26.86 0.23
N LYS A 165 1.14 -25.64 0.64
CA LYS A 165 0.77 -24.52 -0.23
C LYS A 165 1.85 -23.45 -0.13
N HIS A 166 2.42 -23.06 -1.26
CA HIS A 166 3.45 -22.02 -1.33
C HIS A 166 2.99 -20.90 -2.26
N GLN A 167 3.09 -19.65 -1.81
CA GLN A 167 2.75 -18.49 -2.64
C GLN A 167 3.92 -18.11 -3.55
N LYS A 168 3.66 -18.03 -4.86
CA LYS A 168 4.68 -17.62 -5.84
C LYS A 168 4.65 -16.10 -6.03
N ASN A 169 5.83 -15.50 -6.19
CA ASN A 169 6.01 -14.10 -6.61
C ASN A 169 5.36 -13.03 -5.71
N LEU A 170 5.41 -13.21 -4.38
CA LEU A 170 4.91 -12.20 -3.41
C LEU A 170 5.59 -10.83 -3.54
N ILE A 171 6.82 -10.82 -4.03
CA ILE A 171 7.68 -9.62 -4.12
C ILE A 171 7.13 -8.59 -5.13
N ASP A 172 6.40 -9.03 -6.16
CA ASP A 172 5.91 -8.17 -7.25
C ASP A 172 4.72 -7.28 -6.85
N ARG A 173 4.14 -7.50 -5.66
CA ARG A 173 2.84 -6.90 -5.28
C ARG A 173 2.85 -6.17 -3.94
N SER A 174 4.02 -6.03 -3.31
CA SER A 174 4.16 -5.27 -2.07
C SER A 174 4.05 -3.75 -2.34
N TYR A 175 2.82 -3.27 -2.44
CA TYR A 175 2.40 -1.86 -2.32
C TYR A 175 3.25 -1.05 -1.30
N ALA A 176 3.69 -1.70 -0.21
CA ALA A 176 4.49 -1.10 0.85
C ALA A 176 5.95 -0.76 0.49
N TYR A 177 6.61 -1.46 -0.44
CA TYR A 177 8.04 -1.21 -0.72
C TYR A 177 8.25 -0.02 -1.66
N ASN A 178 7.47 0.05 -2.74
CA ASN A 178 7.53 1.15 -3.70
C ASN A 178 7.11 2.50 -3.08
N TYR A 179 6.31 2.47 -1.99
CA TYR A 179 5.86 3.68 -1.28
C TYR A 179 6.53 3.96 0.07
N GLY A 180 7.08 2.94 0.74
CA GLY A 180 7.57 3.11 2.12
C GLY A 180 9.02 3.55 2.25
N PHE A 181 9.89 3.19 1.29
CA PHE A 181 11.34 3.25 1.52
C PHE A 181 12.12 4.19 0.60
N VAL A 182 11.58 4.58 -0.57
CA VAL A 182 12.37 5.35 -1.54
C VAL A 182 11.50 6.38 -2.28
N ASN A 183 11.64 7.65 -1.91
CA ASN A 183 11.06 8.80 -2.61
C ASN A 183 11.83 9.19 -3.88
N HIS A 184 12.67 8.30 -4.41
CA HIS A 184 13.55 8.60 -5.53
C HIS A 184 13.38 7.59 -6.66
N LYS A 185 13.39 8.11 -7.89
CA LYS A 185 13.46 7.29 -9.10
C LYS A 185 14.76 6.49 -9.04
N PHE A 186 14.67 5.17 -9.02
CA PHE A 186 15.86 4.33 -9.13
C PHE A 186 16.58 4.68 -10.43
N ILE A 187 17.84 5.10 -10.30
CA ILE A 187 18.69 5.29 -11.47
C ILE A 187 19.11 3.89 -11.92
N TYR A 188 18.49 3.41 -13.00
CA TYR A 188 18.95 2.18 -13.64
C TYR A 188 20.37 2.44 -14.17
N MET A 189 21.35 1.83 -13.53
CA MET A 189 22.73 1.83 -14.00
C MET A 189 23.01 0.45 -14.60
N PRO A 190 23.19 0.33 -15.93
CA PRO A 190 23.36 -0.97 -16.60
C PRO A 190 24.53 -1.81 -16.04
N GLU A 191 25.53 -1.14 -15.48
CA GLU A 191 26.76 -1.73 -14.92
C GLU A 191 26.59 -2.20 -13.46
N PHE A 192 25.50 -1.80 -12.80
CA PHE A 192 25.16 -2.20 -11.44
C PHE A 192 23.83 -2.91 -11.44
N ILE A 193 23.85 -4.24 -11.32
CA ILE A 193 22.64 -5.01 -11.03
C ILE A 193 22.14 -4.53 -9.66
N TYR A 194 20.99 -3.85 -9.66
CA TYR A 194 20.29 -3.50 -8.44
C TYR A 194 19.86 -4.81 -7.78
N GLU A 195 20.50 -5.16 -6.66
CA GLU A 195 20.06 -6.26 -5.84
C GLU A 195 18.77 -5.85 -5.14
N GLN A 196 17.68 -6.56 -5.42
CA GLN A 196 16.40 -6.28 -4.78
C GLN A 196 16.55 -6.46 -3.26
N PRO A 197 16.38 -5.39 -2.46
CA PRO A 197 16.67 -5.44 -1.04
C PRO A 197 15.49 -6.01 -0.25
N LEU A 198 14.44 -6.50 -0.91
CA LEU A 198 13.36 -7.21 -0.25
C LEU A 198 13.22 -8.63 -0.78
N SER A 199 12.93 -9.54 0.13
CA SER A 199 12.39 -10.86 -0.18
C SER A 199 11.16 -11.12 0.67
N CYS A 200 10.20 -11.84 0.13
CA CYS A 200 9.00 -12.25 0.84
C CYS A 200 8.75 -13.73 0.59
N ASP A 201 8.31 -14.44 1.61
CA ASP A 201 7.89 -15.84 1.49
C ASP A 201 6.58 -16.06 2.25
N SER A 202 5.81 -17.04 1.81
CA SER A 202 4.72 -17.54 2.61
C SER A 202 4.35 -18.96 2.22
N SER A 203 4.18 -19.78 3.25
CA SER A 203 3.86 -21.19 3.12
C SER A 203 2.73 -21.57 4.07
N LYS A 204 1.95 -22.57 3.68
CA LYS A 204 0.94 -23.18 4.53
C LYS A 204 1.06 -24.68 4.47
N TYR A 205 0.83 -25.33 5.60
CA TYR A 205 0.85 -26.76 5.78
C TYR A 205 -0.46 -27.20 6.41
N TYR A 206 -1.05 -28.25 5.86
CA TYR A 206 -2.32 -28.80 6.31
C TYR A 206 -2.18 -30.30 6.52
N GLU A 207 -2.71 -30.79 7.64
CA GLU A 207 -2.80 -32.19 7.98
C GLU A 207 -4.28 -32.57 8.08
N PHE A 208 -4.77 -33.29 7.08
CA PHE A 208 -6.18 -33.68 6.98
C PHE A 208 -6.37 -35.17 7.24
N HIS A 209 -7.24 -35.52 8.18
CA HIS A 209 -7.57 -36.90 8.50
C HIS A 209 -8.78 -37.36 7.69
N LYS A 210 -8.59 -38.36 6.82
CA LYS A 210 -9.60 -38.80 5.84
C LYS A 210 -10.86 -39.37 6.48
N GLU A 211 -10.71 -40.34 7.38
CA GLU A 211 -11.86 -41.00 8.03
C GLU A 211 -12.67 -40.04 8.90
N LYS A 212 -11.98 -39.16 9.63
CA LYS A 212 -12.62 -38.22 10.55
C LYS A 212 -13.14 -36.96 9.83
N GLN A 213 -12.70 -36.70 8.61
CA GLN A 213 -13.10 -35.56 7.79
C GLN A 213 -12.87 -34.21 8.48
N HIS A 214 -11.66 -34.02 9.03
CA HIS A 214 -11.25 -32.75 9.61
C HIS A 214 -9.75 -32.51 9.46
N PHE A 215 -9.33 -31.27 9.66
CA PHE A 215 -7.93 -30.92 9.77
C PHE A 215 -7.49 -31.07 11.22
N ASP A 216 -6.49 -31.90 11.49
CA ASP A 216 -5.90 -32.02 12.83
C ASP A 216 -5.02 -30.80 13.13
N LYS A 217 -4.29 -30.34 12.11
CA LYS A 217 -3.34 -29.23 12.21
C LYS A 217 -3.28 -28.41 10.93
N VAL A 218 -3.27 -27.08 11.10
CA VAL A 218 -2.99 -26.12 10.03
C VAL A 218 -1.91 -25.17 10.52
N VAL A 219 -0.88 -24.96 9.70
CA VAL A 219 0.21 -24.01 9.99
C VAL A 219 0.37 -23.08 8.80
N SER A 220 0.45 -21.78 9.04
CA SER A 220 0.82 -20.80 8.03
C SER A 220 2.01 -20.01 8.53
N THR A 221 3.07 -19.92 7.72
CA THR A 221 4.24 -19.08 7.99
C THR A 221 4.43 -18.09 6.85
N GLY A 222 5.12 -17.00 7.13
CA GLY A 222 5.59 -16.10 6.08
C GLY A 222 6.46 -15.00 6.63
N GLY A 223 7.42 -14.57 5.82
CA GLY A 223 8.40 -13.57 6.18
C GLY A 223 8.48 -12.43 5.18
N ILE A 224 8.89 -11.27 5.66
CA ILE A 224 9.42 -10.17 4.88
C ILE A 224 10.85 -9.95 5.35
N TYR A 225 11.80 -9.92 4.43
CA TYR A 225 13.22 -9.75 4.70
C TYR A 225 13.74 -8.54 3.95
N PHE A 226 14.37 -7.61 4.67
CA PHE A 226 15.00 -6.42 4.15
C PHE A 226 16.52 -6.50 4.25
N TYR A 227 17.19 -6.33 3.11
CA TYR A 227 18.62 -6.41 2.91
C TYR A 227 19.16 -5.03 2.54
N PRO A 228 19.50 -4.17 3.51
CA PRO A 228 19.97 -2.81 3.23
C PRO A 228 21.35 -2.76 2.56
N PHE A 229 22.13 -3.85 2.62
CA PHE A 229 23.46 -3.92 2.05
C PHE A 229 23.55 -5.01 0.99
N LYS A 230 24.45 -4.80 0.02
CA LYS A 230 24.77 -5.79 -1.01
C LYS A 230 25.22 -7.12 -0.41
N ALA A 231 25.05 -8.18 -1.19
CA ALA A 231 25.37 -9.56 -0.83
C ALA A 231 24.60 -10.08 0.40
N LYS A 232 23.49 -9.42 0.79
CA LYS A 232 22.64 -9.82 1.92
C LYS A 232 23.43 -10.00 3.22
N SER A 233 24.44 -9.17 3.43
CA SER A 233 25.34 -9.25 4.60
C SER A 233 24.67 -8.86 5.93
N PHE A 234 23.50 -8.24 5.85
CA PHE A 234 22.63 -7.90 6.96
C PHE A 234 21.18 -8.06 6.52
N THR A 235 20.34 -8.58 7.41
CA THR A 235 18.92 -8.80 7.14
C THR A 235 18.11 -8.30 8.31
N MET A 236 17.14 -7.43 8.05
CA MET A 236 16.04 -7.16 8.97
C MET A 236 14.85 -8.00 8.56
N PHE A 237 14.12 -8.58 9.50
CA PHE A 237 12.99 -9.43 9.15
C PHE A 237 11.74 -9.11 9.96
N VAL A 238 10.60 -9.42 9.35
CA VAL A 238 9.31 -9.60 10.00
C VAL A 238 8.85 -11.01 9.66
N HIS A 239 8.65 -11.85 10.67
CA HIS A 239 8.19 -13.22 10.50
C HIS A 239 6.86 -13.40 11.22
N VAL A 240 5.87 -13.94 10.50
CA VAL A 240 4.54 -14.24 11.02
C VAL A 240 4.32 -15.75 10.97
N THR A 241 3.76 -16.29 12.05
CA THR A 241 3.34 -17.69 12.14
C THR A 241 1.90 -17.74 12.68
N GLN A 242 1.06 -18.58 12.07
CA GLN A 242 -0.29 -18.92 12.53
C GLN A 242 -0.40 -20.44 12.66
N ILE A 243 -0.90 -20.94 13.78
CA ILE A 243 -1.06 -22.36 14.07
C ILE A 243 -2.48 -22.59 14.55
N PHE A 244 -3.14 -23.59 13.95
CA PHE A 244 -4.47 -24.06 14.32
C PHE A 244 -4.35 -25.54 14.65
N ASN A 245 -4.57 -25.91 15.92
CA ASN A 245 -4.60 -27.31 16.34
C ASN A 245 -6.02 -27.68 16.74
N LEU A 246 -6.60 -28.73 16.17
CA LEU A 246 -7.92 -29.20 16.58
C LEU A 246 -7.85 -29.68 18.04
N THR A 247 -8.77 -29.17 18.87
CA THR A 247 -8.84 -29.56 20.29
C THR A 247 -10.11 -30.32 20.61
N LYS A 248 -11.23 -30.00 19.95
CA LYS A 248 -12.52 -30.63 20.18
C LYS A 248 -13.32 -30.71 18.88
N GLU A 249 -14.03 -31.82 18.72
CA GLU A 249 -15.12 -31.99 17.76
C GLU A 249 -16.41 -32.19 18.57
N LEU A 250 -17.40 -31.33 18.39
CA LEU A 250 -18.67 -31.35 19.12
C LEU A 250 -19.82 -31.57 18.13
N GLN A 251 -20.54 -32.68 18.29
CA GLN A 251 -21.74 -32.98 17.53
C GLN A 251 -22.96 -32.32 18.19
N HIS A 252 -23.71 -31.52 17.43
CA HIS A 252 -24.93 -30.87 17.89
C HIS A 252 -26.15 -31.45 17.16
N GLN A 253 -27.29 -31.52 17.84
CA GLN A 253 -28.54 -31.95 17.20
C GLN A 253 -29.04 -30.91 16.18
N LYS A 254 -28.86 -29.62 16.49
CA LYS A 254 -29.13 -28.49 15.60
C LYS A 254 -28.35 -27.28 16.09
N TYR A 255 -27.48 -26.73 15.26
CA TYR A 255 -26.76 -25.52 15.60
C TYR A 255 -27.63 -24.28 15.31
N SER A 256 -27.76 -23.38 16.28
CA SER A 256 -28.46 -22.11 16.07
C SER A 256 -27.45 -21.09 15.53
N HIS A 257 -27.53 -20.81 14.23
CA HIS A 257 -26.64 -19.84 13.60
C HIS A 257 -27.23 -18.42 13.66
N PRO A 258 -26.40 -17.38 13.77
CA PRO A 258 -26.87 -16.01 13.55
C PRO A 258 -27.36 -15.84 12.11
N ASN A 259 -28.26 -14.88 11.91
CA ASN A 259 -28.78 -14.57 10.59
C ASN A 259 -27.69 -13.85 9.77
N ILE A 260 -27.22 -14.48 8.70
CA ILE A 260 -26.19 -13.92 7.80
C ILE A 260 -26.61 -12.56 7.21
N GLY A 261 -27.92 -12.29 7.07
CA GLY A 261 -28.43 -11.00 6.61
C GLY A 261 -28.15 -9.80 7.53
N GLN A 262 -27.66 -10.03 8.75
CA GLN A 262 -27.21 -8.97 9.67
C GLN A 262 -25.75 -8.54 9.42
N TYR A 263 -25.06 -9.22 8.52
CA TYR A 263 -23.64 -9.00 8.24
C TYR A 263 -23.47 -8.30 6.89
N ARG A 264 -22.44 -7.46 6.79
CA ARG A 264 -22.02 -6.81 5.55
C ARG A 264 -21.10 -7.76 4.79
N PHE A 265 -21.42 -8.01 3.51
CA PHE A 265 -20.53 -8.73 2.61
C PHE A 265 -19.34 -7.86 2.23
N ILE A 266 -18.13 -8.40 2.39
CA ILE A 266 -16.89 -7.83 1.90
C ILE A 266 -16.37 -8.75 0.80
N PRO A 267 -16.38 -8.30 -0.46
CA PRO A 267 -15.86 -9.08 -1.55
C PRO A 267 -14.33 -9.14 -1.45
N ASN A 268 -13.78 -10.28 -1.85
CA ASN A 268 -12.35 -10.51 -2.00
C ASN A 268 -11.59 -10.50 -0.65
N LEU A 269 -10.51 -11.28 -0.56
CA LEU A 269 -9.76 -11.42 0.69
C LEU A 269 -8.63 -10.41 0.85
N GLN A 270 -8.35 -9.57 -0.14
CA GLN A 270 -7.20 -8.66 -0.13
C GLN A 270 -7.23 -7.74 1.10
N TYR A 271 -6.04 -7.53 1.67
CA TYR A 271 -5.83 -6.62 2.78
C TYR A 271 -6.38 -5.24 2.44
N SER A 272 -7.25 -4.73 3.30
CA SER A 272 -7.78 -3.37 3.17
C SER A 272 -6.87 -2.42 3.92
N TYR A 273 -6.21 -1.51 3.22
CA TYR A 273 -5.48 -0.42 3.84
C TYR A 273 -6.49 0.51 4.54
N GLU A 274 -6.28 0.79 5.82
CA GLU A 274 -6.89 1.99 6.39
C GLU A 274 -6.26 3.17 5.66
N ALA A 275 -7.10 4.05 5.08
CA ALA A 275 -6.58 5.31 4.58
C ALA A 275 -5.82 5.99 5.75
N PHE A 276 -4.54 6.32 5.53
CA PHE A 276 -3.75 7.09 6.50
C PHE A 276 -4.49 8.37 6.88
N GLU A 277 -5.28 8.89 5.94
CA GLU A 277 -6.24 9.96 6.14
C GLU A 277 -7.55 9.38 6.66
N GLN A 278 -7.64 9.23 7.97
CA GLN A 278 -8.94 9.01 8.59
C GLN A 278 -9.73 10.31 8.49
N SER A 279 -10.93 10.21 7.92
CA SER A 279 -12.00 11.21 7.98
C SER A 279 -12.00 11.91 9.34
N GLU A 280 -11.72 13.22 9.36
CA GLU A 280 -11.80 14.10 10.52
C GLU A 280 -11.71 13.38 11.89
N LYS A 281 -10.58 12.70 12.15
CA LYS A 281 -10.33 12.25 13.52
C LYS A 281 -10.33 13.50 14.39
N ILE A 282 -11.25 13.57 15.35
CA ILE A 282 -11.26 14.63 16.36
C ILE A 282 -9.91 14.53 17.06
N VAL A 283 -9.01 15.46 16.76
CA VAL A 283 -7.72 15.53 17.42
C VAL A 283 -8.01 15.98 18.84
N GLU A 284 -7.78 15.07 19.80
CA GLU A 284 -7.94 15.40 21.20
C GLU A 284 -7.02 16.58 21.55
N PRO A 285 -7.46 17.56 22.36
CA PRO A 285 -6.62 18.69 22.78
C PRO A 285 -5.25 18.27 23.35
N LYS A 286 -5.21 17.10 23.99
CA LYS A 286 -3.98 16.50 24.52
C LYS A 286 -2.91 16.25 23.44
N THR A 287 -3.32 16.02 22.20
CA THR A 287 -2.40 15.78 21.07
C THR A 287 -1.57 17.02 20.74
N PHE A 288 -2.16 18.21 20.84
CA PHE A 288 -1.43 19.47 20.62
C PHE A 288 -0.37 19.67 21.70
N GLU A 289 -0.69 19.36 22.96
CA GLU A 289 0.26 19.41 24.07
C GLU A 289 1.41 18.41 23.91
N ILE A 290 1.11 17.19 23.44
CA ILE A 290 2.13 16.18 23.12
C ILE A 290 3.07 16.71 22.01
N LEU A 291 2.51 17.25 20.93
CA LEU A 291 3.30 17.84 19.84
C LEU A 291 4.20 18.98 20.32
N LYS A 292 3.64 19.93 21.09
CA LYS A 292 4.40 21.04 21.69
C LYS A 292 5.55 20.52 22.55
N SER A 293 5.29 19.51 23.39
CA SER A 293 6.31 18.88 24.23
C SER A 293 7.46 18.27 23.41
N HIS A 294 7.15 17.50 22.35
CA HIS A 294 8.17 16.91 21.50
C HIS A 294 8.95 17.95 20.68
N LEU A 295 8.31 19.04 20.24
CA LEU A 295 8.99 20.16 19.60
C LEU A 295 9.96 20.84 20.56
N SER A 296 9.54 21.18 21.78
CA SER A 296 10.41 21.81 22.78
C SER A 296 11.58 20.92 23.18
N HIS A 297 11.37 19.60 23.33
CA HIS A 297 12.46 18.66 23.54
C HIS A 297 13.46 18.65 22.38
N SER A 298 12.97 18.72 21.13
CA SER A 298 13.81 18.73 19.95
C SER A 298 14.62 20.03 19.84
N VAL A 299 14.00 21.19 20.05
CA VAL A 299 14.68 22.50 20.10
C VAL A 299 15.74 22.53 21.19
N LYS A 300 15.42 22.06 22.40
CA LYS A 300 16.37 21.97 23.51
C LYS A 300 17.56 21.09 23.15
N TYR A 301 17.33 19.94 22.51
CA TYR A 301 18.40 19.06 22.05
C TYR A 301 19.33 19.77 21.06
N PHE A 302 18.78 20.48 20.07
CA PHE A 302 19.58 21.25 19.13
C PHE A 302 20.39 22.34 19.83
N GLY A 303 19.76 23.14 20.68
CA GLY A 303 20.43 24.20 21.44
C GLY A 303 21.59 23.71 22.32
N GLN A 304 21.51 22.47 22.83
CA GLN A 304 22.54 21.87 23.68
C GLN A 304 23.67 21.18 22.89
N ASN A 305 23.37 20.56 21.75
CA ASN A 305 24.32 19.70 21.03
C ASN A 305 25.01 20.35 19.83
N HIS A 306 24.74 21.63 19.55
CA HIS A 306 25.45 22.37 18.51
C HIS A 306 26.94 22.66 18.81
N ILE A 307 27.45 22.36 20.01
CA ILE A 307 28.80 22.78 20.44
C ILE A 307 29.86 21.69 20.26
N ASP A 308 29.53 20.39 20.33
CA ASP A 308 30.57 19.35 20.45
C ASP A 308 30.63 18.32 19.30
N GLY A 309 29.68 18.33 18.35
CA GLY A 309 29.64 17.36 17.24
C GLY A 309 29.54 15.89 17.67
N LYS A 310 29.36 15.63 18.97
CA LYS A 310 29.18 14.30 19.54
C LYS A 310 27.71 13.93 19.41
N PHE A 311 27.44 13.03 18.49
CA PHE A 311 26.16 12.37 18.40
C PHE A 311 25.95 11.53 19.67
N ASP A 312 25.04 11.96 20.53
CA ASP A 312 24.66 11.16 21.69
C ASP A 312 23.73 10.04 21.22
N SER A 313 24.23 8.80 21.21
CA SER A 313 23.45 7.61 20.87
C SER A 313 22.28 7.35 21.82
N THR A 314 22.19 8.07 22.94
CA THR A 314 21.04 8.04 23.87
C THR A 314 19.99 9.12 23.58
N SER A 315 20.23 10.00 22.62
CA SER A 315 19.29 11.05 22.26
C SER A 315 18.10 10.52 21.48
N ASN A 316 16.91 10.63 22.05
CA ASN A 316 15.63 10.27 21.41
C ASN A 316 15.20 11.28 20.33
N ILE A 317 16.14 12.00 19.70
CA ILE A 317 15.82 13.08 18.74
C ILE A 317 15.15 12.55 17.47
N PHE A 318 15.61 11.42 16.94
CA PHE A 318 14.98 10.76 15.79
C PHE A 318 13.58 10.27 16.15
N THR A 319 13.43 9.68 17.33
CA THR A 319 12.13 9.27 17.88
C THR A 319 11.19 10.45 18.03
N ASN A 320 11.67 11.62 18.48
CA ASN A 320 10.84 12.83 18.59
C ASN A 320 10.36 13.30 17.22
N PHE A 321 11.23 13.35 16.20
CA PHE A 321 10.81 13.73 14.85
C PHE A 321 9.81 12.75 14.25
N GLU A 322 10.05 11.45 14.44
CA GLU A 322 9.14 10.41 13.98
C GLU A 322 7.77 10.55 14.65
N ILE A 323 7.73 10.78 15.97
CA ILE A 323 6.48 11.03 16.70
C ILE A 323 5.79 12.29 16.16
N ILE A 324 6.50 13.40 15.99
CA ILE A 324 5.93 14.65 15.46
C ILE A 324 5.32 14.41 14.07
N LEU A 325 6.06 13.81 13.15
CA LEU A 325 5.58 13.54 11.80
C LEU A 325 4.40 12.55 11.80
N ASN A 326 4.46 11.48 12.60
CA ASN A 326 3.37 10.50 12.67
C ASN A 326 2.09 11.07 13.29
N LEU A 327 2.19 12.01 14.23
CA LEU A 327 1.03 12.74 14.74
C LEU A 327 0.48 13.72 13.70
N LEU A 328 1.34 14.49 13.03
CA LEU A 328 0.91 15.43 11.98
C LEU A 328 0.29 14.73 10.76
N LYS A 329 0.72 13.51 10.42
CA LYS A 329 0.10 12.72 9.36
C LYS A 329 -1.38 12.37 9.63
N GLN A 330 -1.81 12.42 10.89
CA GLN A 330 -3.20 12.16 11.28
C GLN A 330 -4.06 13.43 11.26
N PHE A 331 -3.46 14.60 11.01
CA PHE A 331 -4.17 15.88 11.06
C PHE A 331 -4.86 16.17 9.71
N SER A 332 -6.10 16.64 9.78
CA SER A 332 -6.73 17.32 8.64
C SER A 332 -6.06 18.66 8.38
N THR A 333 -6.30 19.25 7.20
CA THR A 333 -5.83 20.60 6.85
C THR A 333 -6.16 21.62 7.95
N LYS A 334 -7.38 21.55 8.50
CA LYS A 334 -7.83 22.42 9.59
C LYS A 334 -7.01 22.20 10.87
N ASN A 335 -6.78 20.95 11.26
CA ASN A 335 -6.00 20.64 12.46
C ASN A 335 -4.55 21.13 12.34
N ILE A 336 -3.94 21.05 11.15
CA ILE A 336 -2.61 21.60 10.88
C ILE A 336 -2.62 23.13 11.01
N GLN A 337 -3.63 23.80 10.45
CA GLN A 337 -3.79 25.26 10.55
C GLN A 337 -4.02 25.71 12.00
N ASP A 338 -4.88 25.03 12.74
CA ASP A 338 -5.16 25.34 14.14
C ASP A 338 -3.88 25.18 14.99
N PHE A 339 -3.09 24.13 14.73
CA PHE A 339 -1.80 23.94 15.39
C PHE A 339 -0.77 25.01 15.01
N TYR A 340 -0.66 25.36 13.72
CA TYR A 340 0.18 26.46 13.22
C TYR A 340 -0.13 27.77 13.96
N ASN A 341 -1.41 28.15 14.01
CA ASN A 341 -1.87 29.37 14.68
C ASN A 341 -1.58 29.33 16.19
N SER A 342 -1.69 28.15 16.81
CA SER A 342 -1.40 27.96 18.24
C SER A 342 0.07 28.14 18.61
N LEU A 343 0.98 27.89 17.67
CA LEU A 343 2.42 28.10 17.83
C LEU A 343 2.83 29.52 17.46
N GLU A 344 2.25 30.08 16.40
CA GLU A 344 2.54 31.45 15.94
C GLU A 344 2.12 32.51 16.96
N SER A 345 0.97 32.31 17.61
CA SER A 345 0.44 33.25 18.61
C SER A 345 1.14 33.20 19.96
N ASP A 346 1.89 32.13 20.25
CA ASP A 346 2.56 31.92 21.53
C ASP A 346 4.04 32.33 21.45
N SER A 347 4.36 33.51 21.98
CA SER A 347 5.73 34.03 22.02
C SER A 347 6.73 33.10 22.73
N GLY A 348 6.26 32.17 23.58
CA GLY A 348 7.11 31.18 24.24
C GLY A 348 7.60 30.06 23.33
N PHE A 349 7.05 29.92 22.13
CA PHE A 349 7.31 28.82 21.18
C PHE A 349 8.00 29.28 19.88
N GLU A 350 8.70 30.42 19.85
CA GLU A 350 9.28 30.94 18.60
C GLU A 350 10.25 29.96 17.91
N SER A 351 11.06 29.23 18.69
CA SER A 351 12.03 28.27 18.14
C SER A 351 11.35 26.98 17.67
N GLU A 352 10.35 26.54 18.42
CA GLU A 352 9.49 25.40 18.11
C GLU A 352 8.66 25.66 16.86
N PHE A 353 8.15 26.89 16.70
CA PHE A 353 7.43 27.31 15.51
C PHE A 353 8.32 27.28 14.26
N LYS A 354 9.56 27.79 14.36
CA LYS A 354 10.55 27.68 13.27
C LYS A 354 10.89 26.22 12.95
N LEU A 355 11.01 25.35 13.95
CA LEU A 355 11.23 23.93 13.74
C LEU A 355 10.02 23.27 13.06
N PHE A 356 8.81 23.58 13.52
CA PHE A 356 7.57 23.10 12.93
C PHE A 356 7.47 23.53 11.46
N GLN A 357 7.76 24.79 11.13
CA GLN A 357 7.80 25.26 9.74
C GLN A 357 8.76 24.44 8.88
N LYS A 358 9.92 24.02 9.42
CA LYS A 358 10.84 23.14 8.68
C LYS A 358 10.30 21.73 8.49
N LEU A 359 9.44 21.23 9.37
CA LEU A 359 8.91 19.87 9.32
C LEU A 359 7.65 19.73 8.45
N VAL A 360 6.89 20.82 8.25
CA VAL A 360 5.64 20.82 7.46
C VAL A 360 5.77 20.10 6.10
N PRO A 361 6.80 20.35 5.27
CA PRO A 361 6.93 19.68 3.97
C PRO A 361 7.15 18.16 4.07
N PHE A 362 7.64 17.66 5.20
CA PHE A 362 7.97 16.25 5.43
C PHE A 362 6.77 15.43 5.93
N VAL A 363 5.63 16.05 6.22
CA VAL A 363 4.42 15.35 6.66
C VAL A 363 3.90 14.43 5.54
N GLY A 364 3.85 14.94 4.30
CA GLY A 364 3.65 14.13 3.10
C GLY A 364 2.23 13.60 2.88
N THR A 365 1.21 14.21 3.52
CA THR A 365 -0.22 13.90 3.32
C THR A 365 -0.89 14.90 2.38
N GLU A 366 -2.06 14.56 1.82
CA GLU A 366 -2.84 15.50 0.99
C GLU A 366 -3.25 16.71 1.82
N SER A 367 -3.69 16.48 3.05
CA SER A 367 -4.01 17.54 4.02
C SER A 367 -2.86 18.52 4.23
N SER A 368 -1.63 18.02 4.36
CA SER A 368 -0.45 18.89 4.51
C SER A 368 -0.12 19.66 3.23
N ALA A 369 -0.33 19.07 2.06
CA ALA A 369 -0.10 19.73 0.77
C ALA A 369 -1.13 20.83 0.50
N ILE A 370 -2.40 20.59 0.83
CA ILE A 370 -3.48 21.58 0.75
C ILE A 370 -3.21 22.72 1.74
N PHE A 371 -2.77 22.41 2.98
CA PHE A 371 -2.36 23.42 3.94
C PHE A 371 -1.23 24.30 3.38
N ILE A 372 -0.16 23.71 2.84
CA ILE A 372 0.94 24.45 2.20
C ILE A 372 0.41 25.36 1.08
N ARG A 373 -0.46 24.84 0.20
CA ARG A 373 -1.08 25.63 -0.88
C ARG A 373 -1.79 26.87 -0.30
N ASP A 374 -2.68 26.67 0.66
CA ASP A 374 -3.55 27.73 1.17
C ASP A 374 -2.76 28.77 1.98
N THR A 375 -1.82 28.34 2.82
CA THR A 375 -0.96 29.22 3.62
C THR A 375 -0.02 30.06 2.74
N VAL A 376 0.55 29.46 1.70
CA VAL A 376 1.42 30.19 0.76
C VAL A 376 0.62 31.16 -0.11
N LYS A 377 -0.53 30.74 -0.66
CA LYS A 377 -1.40 31.63 -1.44
C LYS A 377 -1.91 32.80 -0.62
N GLY A 378 -2.24 32.56 0.64
CA GLY A 378 -2.68 33.58 1.60
C GLY A 378 -1.56 34.49 2.11
N VAL A 379 -0.31 34.28 1.70
CA VAL A 379 0.88 35.04 2.12
C VAL A 379 1.03 35.06 3.66
N GLN A 380 0.68 33.94 4.30
CA GLN A 380 0.76 33.79 5.77
C GLN A 380 2.17 33.41 6.24
N VAL A 381 3.09 33.11 5.32
CA VAL A 381 4.48 32.75 5.58
C VAL A 381 5.44 33.66 4.83
N LYS A 382 6.69 33.76 5.32
CA LYS A 382 7.76 34.51 4.64
C LYS A 382 8.10 33.87 3.29
N GLU A 383 8.52 34.69 2.32
CA GLU A 383 8.85 34.25 0.96
C GLU A 383 9.84 33.07 0.93
N ASN A 384 10.90 33.09 1.74
CA ASN A 384 11.88 32.01 1.78
C ASN A 384 11.29 30.70 2.33
N VAL A 385 10.41 30.77 3.33
CA VAL A 385 9.71 29.60 3.88
C VAL A 385 8.74 29.02 2.84
N ALA A 386 8.01 29.89 2.13
CA ALA A 386 7.12 29.46 1.05
C ALA A 386 7.88 28.72 -0.06
N ILE A 387 9.03 29.24 -0.49
CA ILE A 387 9.90 28.60 -1.49
C ILE A 387 10.39 27.24 -0.98
N GLU A 388 10.94 27.18 0.25
CA GLU A 388 11.41 25.92 0.86
C GLU A 388 10.29 24.87 0.93
N TRP A 389 9.08 25.29 1.29
CA TRP A 389 7.93 24.39 1.35
C TRP A 389 7.59 23.83 -0.02
N LEU A 390 7.43 24.69 -1.02
CA LEU A 390 7.05 24.32 -2.38
C LEU A 390 8.10 23.44 -3.06
N ASP A 391 9.39 23.71 -2.83
CA ASP A 391 10.49 22.92 -3.40
C ASP A 391 10.57 21.50 -2.81
N CYS A 392 10.14 21.32 -1.56
CA CYS A 392 10.32 20.07 -0.82
C CYS A 392 9.09 19.17 -0.79
N PHE A 393 7.89 19.71 -0.54
CA PHE A 393 6.73 18.89 -0.11
C PHE A 393 6.37 17.80 -1.12
N VAL A 394 6.48 18.12 -2.42
CA VAL A 394 6.16 17.18 -3.49
C VAL A 394 7.08 15.98 -3.47
N GLN A 395 8.30 16.06 -2.94
CA GLN A 395 9.21 14.90 -2.82
C GLN A 395 8.81 13.96 -1.67
N TYR A 396 8.07 14.46 -0.68
CA TYR A 396 7.70 13.71 0.52
C TYR A 396 6.25 13.23 0.53
N LEU A 397 5.43 13.60 -0.48
CA LEU A 397 4.08 13.05 -0.65
C LEU A 397 4.10 11.52 -0.65
N GLN A 398 3.29 10.91 0.20
CA GLN A 398 3.21 9.46 0.35
C GLN A 398 2.31 8.83 -0.72
N HIS A 399 1.21 9.49 -1.07
CA HIS A 399 0.20 8.98 -1.99
C HIS A 399 -0.15 9.99 -3.10
N PRO A 400 0.75 10.24 -4.07
CA PRO A 400 0.44 11.12 -5.19
C PRO A 400 -0.69 10.52 -6.05
N ASN A 401 -1.77 11.26 -6.28
CA ASN A 401 -2.90 10.84 -7.11
C ASN A 401 -3.48 11.99 -7.94
N THR A 402 -4.45 11.68 -8.82
CA THR A 402 -5.06 12.68 -9.71
C THR A 402 -5.96 13.68 -8.99
N ALA A 403 -6.65 13.31 -7.91
CA ALA A 403 -7.47 14.24 -7.15
C ALA A 403 -6.62 15.36 -6.54
N LEU A 404 -5.44 15.01 -5.98
CA LEU A 404 -4.49 16.00 -5.48
C LEU A 404 -3.93 16.90 -6.60
N VAL A 405 -3.72 16.38 -7.81
CA VAL A 405 -3.33 17.20 -8.96
C VAL A 405 -4.40 18.25 -9.29
N GLU A 406 -5.68 17.87 -9.24
CA GLU A 406 -6.78 18.79 -9.49
C GLU A 406 -6.87 19.86 -8.40
N GLU A 407 -6.73 19.47 -7.13
CA GLU A 407 -6.67 20.38 -5.99
C GLU A 407 -5.50 21.38 -6.08
N LEU A 408 -4.33 20.93 -6.54
CA LEU A 408 -3.13 21.77 -6.64
C LEU A 408 -2.96 22.47 -8.00
N ALA A 409 -3.88 22.25 -8.96
CA ALA A 409 -3.84 22.89 -10.27
C ALA A 409 -3.94 24.42 -10.20
N ASP A 410 -4.46 24.96 -9.10
CA ASP A 410 -4.50 26.40 -8.84
C ASP A 410 -3.11 27.07 -8.85
N PHE A 411 -2.02 26.32 -8.61
CA PHE A 411 -0.64 26.82 -8.76
C PHE A 411 -0.37 27.45 -10.13
N LEU A 412 -1.02 26.95 -11.18
CA LEU A 412 -0.89 27.48 -12.54
C LEU A 412 -1.34 28.95 -12.65
N ASN A 413 -2.24 29.39 -11.77
CA ASN A 413 -2.86 30.72 -11.80
C ASN A 413 -2.22 31.74 -10.85
N TRP A 414 -1.15 31.36 -10.13
CA TRP A 414 -0.58 32.17 -9.05
C TRP A 414 0.29 33.35 -9.50
N LYS A 415 0.56 33.50 -10.80
CA LYS A 415 1.53 34.47 -11.35
C LYS A 415 1.35 35.90 -10.81
N ASN A 416 0.10 36.31 -10.57
CA ASN A 416 -0.26 37.65 -10.10
C ASN A 416 -0.74 37.67 -8.64
N THR A 417 -0.70 36.53 -7.94
CA THR A 417 -1.18 36.38 -6.56
C THR A 417 -0.03 36.38 -5.56
N VAL A 418 1.11 35.79 -5.94
CA VAL A 418 2.30 35.66 -5.09
C VAL A 418 3.50 36.29 -5.79
N SER A 419 4.65 36.38 -5.11
CA SER A 419 5.88 36.87 -5.74
C SER A 419 6.35 35.94 -6.86
N HIS A 420 7.10 36.48 -7.83
CA HIS A 420 7.57 35.71 -8.99
C HIS A 420 8.42 34.49 -8.60
N LYS A 421 9.19 34.57 -7.51
CA LYS A 421 9.98 33.44 -7.00
C LYS A 421 9.10 32.33 -6.43
N VAL A 422 8.08 32.68 -5.64
CA VAL A 422 7.11 31.71 -5.11
C VAL A 422 6.33 31.07 -6.25
N TYR A 423 5.93 31.85 -7.26
CA TYR A 423 5.27 31.33 -8.45
C TYR A 423 6.14 30.33 -9.22
N LYS A 424 7.43 30.65 -9.41
CA LYS A 424 8.42 29.73 -10.03
C LYS A 424 8.48 28.39 -9.28
N SER A 425 8.63 28.40 -7.96
CA SER A 425 8.64 27.18 -7.14
C SER A 425 7.32 26.41 -7.20
N ALA A 426 6.17 27.10 -7.21
CA ALA A 426 4.85 26.48 -7.31
C ALA A 426 4.66 25.75 -8.65
N LEU A 427 5.12 26.34 -9.77
CA LEU A 427 5.05 25.68 -11.08
C LEU A 427 5.98 24.46 -11.18
N LEU A 428 7.21 24.58 -10.70
CA LEU A 428 8.18 23.47 -10.72
C LEU A 428 7.74 22.32 -9.82
N SER A 429 7.13 22.62 -8.68
CA SER A 429 6.55 21.62 -7.78
C SER A 429 5.33 20.96 -8.41
N PHE A 430 4.44 21.71 -9.07
CA PHE A 430 3.31 21.15 -9.81
C PHE A 430 3.77 20.22 -10.93
N ALA A 431 4.76 20.62 -11.71
CA ALA A 431 5.37 19.79 -12.75
C ALA A 431 5.96 18.48 -12.19
N THR A 432 6.61 18.56 -11.03
CA THR A 432 7.12 17.38 -10.31
C THR A 432 5.99 16.48 -9.83
N LEU A 433 4.87 17.05 -9.37
CA LEU A 433 3.70 16.28 -8.95
C LEU A 433 3.12 15.48 -10.11
N LEU A 434 3.01 16.06 -11.31
CA LEU A 434 2.56 15.36 -12.51
C LEU A 434 3.44 14.14 -12.80
N ASN A 435 4.77 14.28 -12.68
CA ASN A 435 5.71 13.17 -12.82
C ASN A 435 5.49 12.10 -11.74
N ARG A 436 5.34 12.50 -10.48
CA ARG A 436 5.10 11.55 -9.38
C ARG A 436 3.81 10.78 -9.54
N VAL A 437 2.74 11.43 -10.00
CA VAL A 437 1.45 10.77 -10.29
C VAL A 437 1.55 9.87 -11.52
N HIS A 438 2.24 10.29 -12.58
CA HIS A 438 2.47 9.44 -13.73
C HIS A 438 3.30 8.19 -13.37
N GLY A 439 4.40 8.40 -12.66
CA GLY A 439 5.26 7.35 -12.13
C GLY A 439 4.49 6.45 -11.18
N HIS A 440 3.55 6.98 -10.38
CA HIS A 440 2.58 6.18 -9.63
C HIS A 440 1.92 5.20 -10.61
N PHE A 441 1.07 5.66 -11.52
CA PHE A 441 0.29 4.75 -12.38
C PHE A 441 1.11 3.76 -13.24
N GLN A 442 2.29 4.15 -13.73
CA GLN A 442 3.16 3.25 -14.51
C GLN A 442 3.60 2.00 -13.73
N TYR A 443 3.87 2.12 -12.43
CA TYR A 443 4.32 0.99 -11.62
C TYR A 443 3.16 0.22 -10.94
N PHE A 444 1.92 0.75 -10.91
CA PHE A 444 0.74 0.06 -10.31
C PHE A 444 -0.18 -0.60 -11.31
N THR A 445 -0.10 -0.25 -12.59
CA THR A 445 -0.79 -1.01 -13.62
C THR A 445 0.15 -2.13 -14.07
N PRO A 446 -0.21 -3.42 -13.91
CA PRO A 446 0.51 -4.49 -14.58
C PRO A 446 0.25 -4.32 -16.08
N THR A 447 1.03 -3.45 -16.69
CA THR A 447 1.22 -3.41 -18.13
C THR A 447 2.14 -4.60 -18.40
N GLY A 448 1.64 -5.58 -19.13
CA GLY A 448 2.35 -6.80 -19.47
C GLY A 448 3.52 -6.59 -20.43
N GLU A 449 4.15 -5.41 -20.42
CA GLU A 449 5.22 -5.05 -21.33
C GLU A 449 6.39 -4.43 -20.54
N ASP A 450 7.49 -5.20 -20.49
CA ASP A 450 8.88 -4.81 -20.20
C ASP A 450 9.24 -4.49 -18.72
N HIS A 451 10.02 -5.29 -17.97
CA HIS A 451 11.26 -6.01 -18.28
C HIS A 451 11.51 -7.25 -17.38
N THR A 452 10.67 -8.28 -17.46
CA THR A 452 11.04 -9.64 -17.02
C THR A 452 10.56 -10.68 -18.05
N PRO A 453 11.32 -11.75 -18.38
CA PRO A 453 10.98 -12.62 -19.51
C PRO A 453 9.79 -13.58 -19.30
N TYR A 454 8.94 -13.40 -18.27
CA TYR A 454 7.90 -14.38 -17.96
C TYR A 454 6.66 -13.76 -17.30
N VAL A 455 5.71 -13.25 -18.10
CA VAL A 455 4.30 -13.23 -17.70
C VAL A 455 3.42 -13.62 -18.89
N TYR A 456 2.61 -14.66 -18.67
CA TYR A 456 1.62 -15.20 -19.60
C TYR A 456 0.41 -14.27 -19.74
N GLU A 457 -0.08 -14.16 -20.97
CA GLU A 457 -1.43 -13.70 -21.30
C GLU A 457 -2.48 -14.47 -20.50
N GLN A 458 -3.23 -13.79 -19.61
CA GLN A 458 -4.66 -14.02 -19.31
C GLN A 458 -5.11 -13.22 -18.06
N SER A 459 -5.35 -11.92 -18.23
CA SER A 459 -6.44 -11.18 -17.56
C SER A 459 -6.55 -9.78 -18.19
N SER A 460 -7.28 -9.68 -19.30
CA SER A 460 -7.31 -8.54 -20.20
C SER A 460 -8.44 -7.52 -19.91
N ASP A 461 -8.72 -7.16 -18.65
CA ASP A 461 -9.87 -6.24 -18.43
C ASP A 461 -9.73 -5.15 -17.35
N TYR A 462 -8.65 -5.09 -16.56
CA TYR A 462 -8.59 -4.07 -15.49
C TYR A 462 -7.28 -3.26 -15.38
N SER A 463 -6.18 -3.57 -16.09
CA SER A 463 -4.91 -2.85 -15.90
C SER A 463 -4.55 -1.83 -16.99
N THR A 464 -4.91 -2.06 -18.26
CA THR A 464 -4.49 -1.18 -19.37
C THR A 464 -5.42 0.01 -19.60
N VAL A 465 -6.72 -0.16 -19.33
CA VAL A 465 -7.74 0.89 -19.54
C VAL A 465 -7.53 2.04 -18.55
N ASP A 466 -7.24 1.74 -17.28
CA ASP A 466 -7.06 2.76 -16.24
C ASP A 466 -5.80 3.62 -16.49
N PHE A 467 -4.70 3.01 -16.93
CA PHE A 467 -3.46 3.73 -17.26
C PHE A 467 -3.66 4.77 -18.38
N HIS A 468 -4.35 4.39 -19.45
CA HIS A 468 -4.63 5.29 -20.57
C HIS A 468 -5.58 6.43 -20.16
N VAL A 469 -6.57 6.15 -19.31
CA VAL A 469 -7.46 7.17 -18.75
C VAL A 469 -6.68 8.17 -17.89
N HIS A 470 -5.80 7.70 -17.01
CA HIS A 470 -4.98 8.60 -16.18
C HIS A 470 -3.99 9.44 -16.99
N LEU A 471 -3.34 8.86 -17.99
CA LEU A 471 -2.49 9.60 -18.92
C LEU A 471 -3.26 10.71 -19.64
N SER A 472 -4.49 10.43 -20.08
CA SER A 472 -5.35 11.43 -20.71
C SER A 472 -5.73 12.58 -19.77
N GLN A 473 -5.88 12.30 -18.46
CA GLN A 473 -6.17 13.32 -17.45
C GLN A 473 -4.97 14.24 -17.19
N LEU A 474 -3.73 13.74 -17.29
CA LEU A 474 -2.52 14.53 -17.12
C LEU A 474 -2.18 15.38 -18.35
N ASP A 475 -2.53 14.92 -19.56
CA ASP A 475 -2.24 15.61 -20.84
C ASP A 475 -2.81 17.03 -20.88
N LYS A 476 -3.97 17.28 -20.24
CA LYS A 476 -4.55 18.64 -20.14
C LYS A 476 -3.58 19.64 -19.50
N TYR A 477 -2.78 19.21 -18.53
CA TYR A 477 -1.79 20.05 -17.85
C TYR A 477 -0.49 20.19 -18.64
N ILE A 478 -0.05 19.12 -19.30
CA ILE A 478 1.13 19.17 -20.20
C ILE A 478 0.87 20.17 -21.33
N LYS A 479 -0.32 20.09 -21.94
CA LYS A 479 -0.78 21.07 -22.93
C LYS A 479 -0.85 22.48 -22.36
N HIS A 480 -1.33 22.64 -21.12
CA HIS A 480 -1.38 23.96 -20.49
C HIS A 480 0.02 24.58 -20.33
N PHE A 481 1.04 23.81 -19.95
CA PHE A 481 2.43 24.30 -19.93
C PHE A 481 2.93 24.69 -21.31
N PHE A 482 2.55 23.95 -22.35
CA PHE A 482 2.88 24.32 -23.73
C PHE A 482 2.21 25.63 -24.14
N ASP A 483 0.94 25.82 -23.79
CA ASP A 483 0.21 27.06 -24.06
C ASP A 483 0.82 28.24 -23.30
N LEU A 484 1.24 28.06 -22.04
CA LEU A 484 1.97 29.08 -21.26
C LEU A 484 3.29 29.48 -21.93
N LEU A 485 4.05 28.50 -22.42
CA LEU A 485 5.29 28.71 -23.17
C LEU A 485 5.05 29.49 -24.46
N LYS A 486 4.08 29.03 -25.27
CA LYS A 486 3.73 29.62 -26.55
C LYS A 486 3.27 31.07 -26.42
N ASN A 487 2.51 31.38 -25.36
CA ASN A 487 1.92 32.70 -25.15
C ASN A 487 2.82 33.65 -24.34
N SER A 488 3.98 33.18 -23.85
CA SER A 488 4.90 34.02 -23.11
C SER A 488 5.82 34.80 -24.04
N ASN A 489 5.94 36.10 -23.76
CA ASN A 489 6.91 36.99 -24.40
C ASN A 489 8.10 37.31 -23.48
N VAL A 490 8.17 36.66 -22.31
CA VAL A 490 9.20 36.89 -21.30
C VAL A 490 10.12 35.68 -21.28
N TYR A 491 11.39 35.91 -21.64
CA TYR A 491 12.41 34.87 -21.73
C TYR A 491 12.53 34.03 -20.43
N GLU A 492 12.52 34.68 -19.26
CA GLU A 492 12.60 33.95 -17.98
C GLU A 492 11.43 33.00 -17.76
N ASP A 493 10.22 33.40 -18.16
CA ASP A 493 9.03 32.58 -18.03
C ASP A 493 9.09 31.41 -19.04
N GLN A 494 9.57 31.65 -20.26
CA GLN A 494 9.78 30.59 -21.25
C GLN A 494 10.76 29.53 -20.75
N LEU A 495 11.89 29.96 -20.18
CA LEU A 495 12.86 29.06 -19.59
C LEU A 495 12.27 28.26 -18.41
N LEU A 496 11.47 28.92 -17.56
CA LEU A 496 10.74 28.25 -16.48
C LEU A 496 9.82 27.14 -17.02
N TYR A 497 9.03 27.41 -18.05
CA TYR A 497 8.12 26.41 -18.60
C TYR A 497 8.86 25.24 -19.26
N ILE A 498 10.01 25.48 -19.90
CA ILE A 498 10.90 24.39 -20.37
C ILE A 498 11.41 23.53 -19.20
N HIS A 499 11.82 24.15 -18.10
CA HIS A 499 12.20 23.40 -16.90
C HIS A 499 11.02 22.64 -16.28
N CYS A 500 9.79 23.15 -16.40
CA CYS A 500 8.60 22.41 -15.99
C CYS A 500 8.44 21.14 -16.84
N PHE A 501 8.66 21.20 -18.15
CA PHE A 501 8.67 20.00 -18.99
C PHE A 501 9.71 18.97 -18.58
N LYS A 502 10.92 19.42 -18.21
CA LYS A 502 11.96 18.54 -17.64
C LYS A 502 11.49 17.86 -16.35
N ASN A 503 10.81 18.58 -15.46
CA ASN A 503 10.28 18.02 -14.22
C ASN A 503 9.11 17.07 -14.46
N ILE A 504 8.23 17.35 -15.43
CA ILE A 504 7.13 16.47 -15.85
C ILE A 504 7.68 15.11 -16.28
N GLY A 505 8.73 15.08 -17.11
CA GLY A 505 9.48 13.84 -17.39
C GLY A 505 8.65 12.68 -17.96
N VAL A 506 7.47 12.97 -18.53
CA VAL A 506 6.57 12.00 -19.16
C VAL A 506 6.84 11.96 -20.65
N GLN A 507 6.85 10.78 -21.27
CA GLN A 507 7.12 10.64 -22.71
C GLN A 507 6.19 11.48 -23.60
N LYS A 508 4.92 11.62 -23.20
CA LYS A 508 3.91 12.48 -23.84
C LYS A 508 4.38 13.93 -24.01
N ALA A 509 5.18 14.46 -23.08
CA ALA A 509 5.72 15.82 -23.17
C ALA A 509 6.61 16.03 -24.39
N ILE A 510 7.25 14.97 -24.91
CA ILE A 510 8.12 15.04 -26.10
C ILE A 510 7.33 15.53 -27.31
N GLU A 511 6.06 15.13 -27.46
CA GLU A 511 5.19 15.57 -28.56
C GLU A 511 5.06 17.10 -28.63
N TYR A 512 5.15 17.78 -27.49
CA TYR A 512 5.07 19.25 -27.39
C TYR A 512 6.45 19.94 -27.51
N ILE A 513 7.52 19.27 -27.09
CA ILE A 513 8.89 19.82 -27.07
C ILE A 513 9.61 19.60 -28.41
N GLU A 514 9.36 18.50 -29.10
CA GLU A 514 10.04 18.13 -30.35
C GLU A 514 9.99 19.23 -31.43
N PRO A 515 8.86 19.92 -31.67
CA PRO A 515 8.82 21.02 -32.64
C PRO A 515 9.72 22.22 -32.24
N ILE A 516 9.95 22.44 -30.95
CA ILE A 516 10.87 23.48 -30.44
C ILE A 516 12.31 23.11 -30.77
N ILE A 517 12.69 21.85 -30.51
CA ILE A 517 14.04 21.33 -30.79
C ILE A 517 14.36 21.46 -32.28
N LYS A 518 13.41 21.05 -33.13
CA LYS A 518 13.55 21.12 -34.60
C LYS A 518 13.54 22.56 -35.13
N GLY A 519 13.03 23.52 -34.36
CA GLY A 519 12.89 24.91 -34.79
C GLY A 519 11.73 25.08 -35.78
N GLU A 520 10.65 24.33 -35.59
CA GLU A 520 9.45 24.38 -36.44
C GLU A 520 8.42 25.42 -35.95
N LEU A 521 8.68 26.07 -34.79
CA LEU A 521 7.78 26.99 -34.12
C LEU A 521 8.24 28.45 -34.21
N ASP A 522 8.42 28.95 -35.43
CA ASP A 522 8.88 30.33 -35.71
C ASP A 522 7.93 31.43 -35.19
N TYR A 523 6.71 31.06 -34.80
CA TYR A 523 5.72 31.98 -34.25
C TYR A 523 5.85 32.20 -32.73
N ILE A 524 6.69 31.44 -32.02
CA ILE A 524 6.91 31.66 -30.59
C ILE A 524 7.93 32.79 -30.42
N PRO A 525 7.55 33.93 -29.81
CA PRO A 525 8.45 35.07 -29.65
C PRO A 525 9.68 34.68 -28.82
N TYR A 526 10.88 35.13 -29.21
CA TYR A 526 12.12 34.86 -28.46
C TYR A 526 12.50 33.38 -28.26
N LEU A 527 12.06 32.49 -29.16
CA LEU A 527 12.56 31.12 -29.24
C LEU A 527 14.03 31.09 -29.70
N ASP A 528 14.91 31.66 -28.88
CA ASP A 528 16.34 31.76 -29.12
C ASP A 528 16.99 30.37 -29.00
N ARG A 529 18.20 30.24 -29.55
CA ARG A 529 19.05 29.06 -29.49
C ARG A 529 19.21 28.52 -28.08
N HIS A 530 19.17 29.37 -27.05
CA HIS A 530 19.24 28.91 -25.66
C HIS A 530 17.99 28.16 -25.21
N ILE A 531 16.78 28.65 -25.52
CA ILE A 531 15.53 27.93 -25.20
C ILE A 531 15.51 26.57 -25.91
N ARG A 532 15.95 26.53 -27.17
CA ARG A 532 16.09 25.30 -27.96
C ARG A 532 17.15 24.33 -27.43
N LEU A 533 18.14 24.81 -26.69
CA LEU A 533 19.18 23.98 -26.08
C LEU A 533 18.70 23.35 -24.76
N GLN A 534 17.82 24.04 -24.05
CA GLN A 534 17.24 23.57 -22.78
C GLN A 534 16.07 22.61 -23.00
N ALA A 535 15.34 22.80 -24.10
CA ALA A 535 14.38 21.85 -24.66
C ALA A 535 15.08 20.59 -25.14
#